data_AF-A0AAQ3JU03-F1
#
_entry.id   AF-A0AAQ3JU03-F1
#
_cell.length_a   1.000
_cell.length_b   1.000
_cell.length_c   1.000
_cell.angle_alpha   90.00
_cell.angle_beta   90.00
_cell.angle_gamma   90.00
#
_symmetry.space_group_name_H-M   'P 1'
#
loop_
_entity.id
_entity.type
_entity.pdbx_description
1 polymer ?
#
loop_
_entity_poly.entity_id
_entity_poly.type
_entity_poly.pdbx_seq_one_letter_code
_entity_poly.pdbx_strand_id
1 'polypeptide(L)'
;MKMKLWILVVATWLFCWSSTRVESLSQVCPKKKQGEINYNNNLTLSYKTLTFEIKQPITGSNYIKFLDDLRDAVKSDDTSYGFPILCEKSKVLQGKEYVLVEVNDARTENRVTVTLVISVVNLYLIGYKAASTAYFFKGEYENVKDNKNLFPNTQRIKLNFDGSYTALGDSRSDLPIGIPALGNAIAKLHRYGEKGVSIKPSLIVVIETISEAARFRRIQDEITGEITQSIKPSLLSIAYENNWGDLSTQIQKADPKTKKFEKAIELYGNGTIIKTINNVGQVGNDIAILNYKKGKLNRESIPMLAGDHHEEEWLFAI
;
A
#
# COMPACT_ATOMS: atom_id res chain seq x y z
N MET A 1 -77.38 2.85 22.10
CA MET A 1 -77.08 2.05 20.89
C MET A 1 -75.65 2.37 20.47
N LYS A 2 -74.80 1.34 20.36
CA LYS A 2 -73.33 1.41 20.18
C LYS A 2 -72.91 2.05 18.85
N MET A 3 -71.81 2.82 18.86
CA MET A 3 -70.77 2.68 17.84
C MET A 3 -69.39 3.05 18.40
N LYS A 4 -68.43 2.16 18.12
CA LYS A 4 -67.08 2.06 18.67
C LYS A 4 -66.11 3.02 17.95
N LEU A 5 -65.32 3.76 18.73
CA LEU A 5 -64.13 4.48 18.28
C LEU A 5 -62.93 3.52 18.40
N TRP A 6 -62.30 3.19 17.27
CA TRP A 6 -61.10 2.37 17.25
C TRP A 6 -59.86 3.26 17.38
N ILE A 7 -59.10 3.03 18.44
CA ILE A 7 -57.77 3.60 18.68
C ILE A 7 -56.78 2.83 17.80
N LEU A 8 -56.10 3.55 16.90
CA LEU A 8 -54.97 3.03 16.12
C LEU A 8 -53.74 2.95 17.02
N VAL A 9 -53.27 1.73 17.26
CA VAL A 9 -51.96 1.45 17.87
C VAL A 9 -50.89 1.65 16.78
N VAL A 10 -50.06 2.68 16.93
CA VAL A 10 -48.85 2.86 16.12
C VAL A 10 -47.74 2.01 16.75
N ALA A 11 -47.48 0.83 16.19
CA ALA A 11 -46.31 0.05 16.52
C ALA A 11 -45.10 0.68 15.81
N THR A 12 -44.23 1.34 16.57
CA THR A 12 -42.92 1.81 16.11
C THR A 12 -42.00 0.61 15.88
N TRP A 13 -41.75 0.30 14.61
CA TRP A 13 -40.74 -0.68 14.23
C TRP A 13 -39.35 -0.06 14.43
N LEU A 14 -38.67 -0.52 15.48
CA LEU A 14 -37.23 -0.42 15.64
C LEU A 14 -36.58 -1.21 14.49
N PHE A 15 -36.18 -0.52 13.42
CA PHE A 15 -35.17 -1.03 12.50
C PHE A 15 -33.83 -1.04 13.25
N CYS A 16 -33.58 -2.10 14.02
CA CYS A 16 -32.24 -2.51 14.35
C CYS A 16 -31.54 -2.85 13.03
N TRP A 17 -30.78 -1.89 12.49
CA TRP A 17 -29.67 -2.20 11.62
C TRP A 17 -28.68 -3.05 12.44
N SER A 18 -28.87 -4.36 12.42
CA SER A 18 -27.73 -5.26 12.50
C SER A 18 -26.89 -4.94 11.27
N SER A 19 -25.91 -4.07 11.45
CA SER A 19 -24.82 -3.89 10.50
C SER A 19 -24.08 -5.22 10.44
N THR A 20 -24.55 -6.13 9.59
CA THR A 20 -23.71 -7.18 9.06
C THR A 20 -22.59 -6.47 8.32
N ARG A 21 -21.46 -6.23 9.02
CA ARG A 21 -20.21 -5.86 8.38
C ARG A 21 -19.93 -6.97 7.38
N VAL A 22 -20.11 -6.67 6.10
CA VAL A 22 -19.50 -7.47 5.05
C VAL A 22 -18.01 -7.35 5.29
N GLU A 23 -17.41 -8.39 5.89
CA GLU A 23 -15.97 -8.45 6.09
C GLU A 23 -15.32 -8.35 4.71
N SER A 24 -14.45 -7.34 4.54
CA SER A 24 -13.96 -6.98 3.23
C SER A 24 -13.13 -8.11 2.62
N LEU A 25 -13.36 -8.38 1.34
CA LEU A 25 -12.60 -9.32 0.50
C LEU A 25 -11.12 -8.91 0.29
N SER A 26 -10.62 -7.93 1.06
CA SER A 26 -9.33 -7.26 0.90
C SER A 26 -8.26 -7.71 1.91
N GLN A 27 -8.54 -8.72 2.73
CA GLN A 27 -7.64 -9.12 3.80
C GLN A 27 -6.43 -9.91 3.27
N VAL A 28 -5.22 -9.42 3.53
CA VAL A 28 -3.95 -10.03 3.09
C VAL A 28 -3.37 -10.99 4.13
N CYS A 29 -3.42 -10.63 5.41
CA CYS A 29 -3.04 -11.51 6.54
C CYS A 29 -4.29 -11.96 7.28
N PRO A 30 -4.35 -13.17 7.86
CA PRO A 30 -5.46 -13.57 8.72
C PRO A 30 -5.59 -12.64 9.94
N LYS A 31 -6.84 -12.32 10.34
CA LYS A 31 -7.09 -11.65 11.62
C LYS A 31 -6.57 -12.54 12.74
N LYS A 32 -6.07 -11.95 13.82
CA LYS A 32 -5.85 -12.70 15.06
C LYS A 32 -7.21 -13.21 15.55
N LYS A 33 -7.37 -14.53 15.67
CA LYS A 33 -8.61 -15.17 16.10
C LYS A 33 -9.02 -14.67 17.49
N GLN A 34 -10.28 -14.27 17.62
CA GLN A 34 -11.11 -14.64 18.77
C GLN A 34 -12.14 -15.63 18.19
N GLY A 35 -11.89 -16.93 18.39
CA GLY A 35 -12.69 -18.03 17.81
C GLY A 35 -12.15 -18.55 16.47
N GLU A 36 -12.00 -19.87 16.38
CA GLU A 36 -11.59 -20.55 15.15
C GLU A 36 -12.73 -20.58 14.12
N ILE A 37 -12.54 -19.90 12.99
CA ILE A 37 -13.40 -20.10 11.83
C ILE A 37 -12.58 -20.87 10.79
N ASN A 38 -13.04 -22.08 10.47
CA ASN A 38 -12.57 -22.87 9.33
C ASN A 38 -13.11 -22.24 8.04
N TYR A 39 -12.24 -21.64 7.24
CA TYR A 39 -12.59 -21.17 5.90
C TYR A 39 -12.51 -22.33 4.91
N ASN A 40 -13.61 -23.07 4.75
CA ASN A 40 -13.81 -24.00 3.63
C ASN A 40 -14.34 -23.22 2.42
N ASN A 41 -13.52 -22.42 1.74
CA ASN A 41 -14.00 -21.66 0.59
C ASN A 41 -13.23 -22.04 -0.68
N ASN A 42 -13.91 -22.75 -1.57
CA ASN A 42 -13.69 -22.75 -3.03
C ASN A 42 -13.91 -21.32 -3.59
N LEU A 43 -13.14 -20.34 -3.10
CA LEU A 43 -13.17 -18.97 -3.58
C LEU A 43 -12.30 -18.91 -4.82
N THR A 44 -12.84 -18.42 -5.94
CA THR A 44 -12.02 -18.07 -7.10
C THR A 44 -11.04 -16.97 -6.65
N LEU A 45 -9.79 -17.33 -6.40
CA LEU A 45 -8.74 -16.46 -5.86
C LEU A 45 -8.35 -15.42 -6.92
N SER A 46 -9.08 -14.31 -6.99
CA SER A 46 -8.64 -13.13 -7.73
C SER A 46 -7.84 -12.20 -6.84
N TYR A 47 -6.74 -11.70 -7.40
CA TYR A 47 -5.93 -10.66 -6.78
C TYR A 47 -6.73 -9.36 -6.70
N LYS A 48 -6.62 -8.65 -5.57
CA LYS A 48 -7.24 -7.32 -5.44
C LYS A 48 -6.62 -6.41 -6.50
N THR A 49 -7.48 -5.74 -7.26
CA THR A 49 -7.07 -4.81 -8.31
C THR A 49 -7.47 -3.40 -7.90
N LEU A 50 -6.53 -2.47 -8.01
CA LEU A 50 -6.73 -1.04 -7.84
C LEU A 50 -6.52 -0.35 -9.18
N THR A 51 -7.31 0.66 -9.47
CA THR A 51 -7.17 1.44 -10.71
C THR A 51 -6.73 2.85 -10.37
N PHE A 52 -5.70 3.32 -11.07
CA PHE A 52 -5.27 4.71 -11.06
C PHE A 52 -5.40 5.29 -12.47
N GLU A 53 -6.35 6.22 -12.64
CA GLU A 53 -6.56 6.92 -13.90
C GLU A 53 -5.83 8.27 -13.89
N ILE A 54 -4.89 8.43 -14.82
CA ILE A 54 -4.21 9.70 -15.08
C ILE A 54 -5.04 10.46 -16.12
N LYS A 55 -5.78 11.48 -15.67
CA LYS A 55 -6.64 12.31 -16.53
C LYS A 55 -6.35 13.79 -16.34
N GLN A 56 -6.79 14.60 -17.31
CA GLN A 56 -6.74 16.06 -17.23
C GLN A 56 -8.07 16.62 -16.67
N PRO A 57 -8.03 17.65 -15.81
CA PRO A 57 -6.84 18.18 -15.15
C PRO A 57 -6.28 17.19 -14.12
N ILE A 58 -4.96 17.16 -13.98
CA ILE A 58 -4.29 16.35 -12.95
C ILE A 58 -4.58 16.96 -11.57
N THR A 59 -5.06 16.16 -10.63
CA THR A 59 -5.41 16.59 -9.26
C THR A 59 -4.72 15.73 -8.20
N GLY A 60 -4.28 16.34 -7.10
CA GLY A 60 -3.59 15.64 -6.02
C GLY A 60 -4.49 14.66 -5.25
N SER A 61 -5.78 14.98 -5.11
CA SER A 61 -6.73 14.18 -4.31
C SER A 61 -6.89 12.74 -4.83
N ASN A 62 -6.98 12.56 -6.14
CA ASN A 62 -7.10 11.23 -6.74
C ASN A 62 -5.84 10.39 -6.52
N TYR A 63 -4.66 11.03 -6.61
CA TYR A 63 -3.39 10.35 -6.40
C TYR A 63 -3.18 9.98 -4.92
N ILE A 64 -3.48 10.89 -4.00
CA ILE A 64 -3.44 10.63 -2.55
C ILE A 64 -4.40 9.47 -2.21
N LYS A 65 -5.64 9.53 -2.69
CA LYS A 65 -6.63 8.48 -2.46
C LYS A 65 -6.14 7.14 -3.01
N PHE A 66 -5.57 7.11 -4.21
CA PHE A 66 -5.00 5.89 -4.79
C PHE A 66 -3.90 5.28 -3.90
N LEU A 67 -2.98 6.11 -3.40
CA LEU A 67 -1.91 5.64 -2.50
C LEU A 67 -2.46 5.13 -1.16
N ASP A 68 -3.49 5.78 -0.62
CA ASP A 68 -4.17 5.32 0.59
C ASP A 68 -4.89 3.98 0.36
N ASP A 69 -5.61 3.84 -0.75
CA ASP A 69 -6.25 2.58 -1.14
C ASP A 69 -5.22 1.45 -1.33
N LEU A 70 -4.03 1.77 -1.85
CA LEU A 70 -2.90 0.84 -1.99
C LEU A 70 -2.33 0.44 -0.63
N ARG A 71 -2.07 1.39 0.28
CA ARG A 71 -1.62 1.10 1.64
C ARG A 71 -2.64 0.25 2.39
N ASP A 72 -3.92 0.56 2.26
CA ASP A 72 -5.02 -0.20 2.86
C ASP A 72 -5.16 -1.60 2.26
N ALA A 73 -4.79 -1.78 0.99
CA ALA A 73 -4.77 -3.09 0.35
C ALA A 73 -3.65 -4.01 0.85
N VAL A 74 -2.56 -3.47 1.41
CA VAL A 74 -1.37 -4.26 1.77
C VAL A 74 -1.04 -4.28 3.27
N LYS A 75 -1.59 -3.33 4.05
CA LYS A 75 -1.32 -3.27 5.49
C LYS A 75 -1.88 -4.50 6.20
N SER A 76 -1.15 -4.93 7.22
CA SER A 76 -1.67 -5.85 8.23
C SER A 76 -2.48 -5.10 9.28
N ASP A 77 -3.10 -5.84 10.19
CA ASP A 77 -3.74 -5.28 11.39
C ASP A 77 -2.71 -4.85 12.46
N ASP A 78 -1.42 -5.10 12.24
CA ASP A 78 -0.36 -4.73 13.17
C ASP A 78 0.17 -3.31 12.89
N THR A 79 0.48 -2.60 13.98
CA THR A 79 1.12 -1.28 13.97
C THR A 79 2.31 -1.25 14.91
N SER A 80 3.28 -0.37 14.67
CA SER A 80 4.38 -0.06 15.60
C SER A 80 4.45 1.45 15.79
N TYR A 81 4.24 1.93 17.02
CA TYR A 81 4.15 3.37 17.33
C TYR A 81 3.17 4.14 16.42
N GLY A 82 2.02 3.53 16.10
CA GLY A 82 1.01 4.11 15.21
C GLY A 82 1.29 3.97 13.71
N PHE A 83 2.49 3.54 13.30
CA PHE A 83 2.78 3.27 11.89
C PHE A 83 2.20 1.90 11.47
N PRO A 84 1.43 1.83 10.37
CA PRO A 84 1.02 0.55 9.78
C PRO A 84 2.22 -0.30 9.39
N ILE A 85 2.07 -1.63 9.45
CA ILE A 85 3.10 -2.60 9.06
C ILE A 85 2.56 -3.51 7.95
N LEU A 86 3.39 -3.81 6.95
CA LEU A 86 3.08 -4.80 5.93
C LEU A 86 2.92 -6.21 6.51
N CYS A 87 2.29 -7.11 5.74
CA CYS A 87 2.12 -8.49 6.16
C CYS A 87 3.45 -9.23 6.32
N GLU A 88 3.59 -10.01 7.39
CA GLU A 88 4.65 -11.01 7.48
C GLU A 88 4.49 -12.05 6.38
N LYS A 89 5.56 -12.33 5.63
CA LYS A 89 5.54 -13.25 4.47
C LYS A 89 4.93 -14.63 4.78
N SER A 90 5.21 -15.21 5.95
CA SER A 90 4.67 -16.52 6.34
C SER A 90 3.18 -16.51 6.69
N LYS A 91 2.58 -15.33 6.86
CA LYS A 91 1.16 -15.15 7.20
C LYS A 91 0.32 -14.70 6.01
N VAL A 92 0.93 -14.42 4.86
CA VAL A 92 0.19 -14.03 3.67
C VAL A 92 -0.68 -15.20 3.22
N LEU A 93 -1.96 -14.93 3.02
CA LEU A 93 -2.91 -15.93 2.51
C LEU A 93 -2.57 -16.30 1.07
N GLN A 94 -2.69 -17.58 0.73
CA GLN A 94 -2.50 -18.05 -0.64
C GLN A 94 -3.46 -17.33 -1.60
N GLY A 95 -2.95 -16.87 -2.73
CA GLY A 95 -3.71 -16.06 -3.69
C GLY A 95 -3.93 -14.60 -3.27
N LYS A 96 -3.24 -14.13 -2.22
CA LYS A 96 -3.21 -12.72 -1.77
C LYS A 96 -1.79 -12.16 -1.70
N GLU A 97 -0.84 -12.81 -2.36
CA GLU A 97 0.58 -12.42 -2.38
C GLU A 97 0.84 -11.10 -3.11
N TYR A 98 -0.12 -10.67 -3.94
CA TYR A 98 0.00 -9.50 -4.80
C TYR A 98 -1.26 -8.63 -4.77
N VAL A 99 -1.05 -7.34 -5.01
CA VAL A 99 -2.07 -6.39 -5.45
C VAL A 99 -1.76 -6.02 -6.89
N LEU A 100 -2.79 -6.01 -7.73
CA LEU A 100 -2.69 -5.53 -9.10
C LEU A 100 -3.00 -4.03 -9.12
N VAL A 101 -2.19 -3.25 -9.82
CA VAL A 101 -2.44 -1.82 -10.02
C VAL A 101 -2.58 -1.54 -11.51
N GLU A 102 -3.80 -1.27 -11.95
CA GLU A 102 -4.08 -0.83 -13.31
C GLU A 102 -3.86 0.67 -13.43
N VAL A 103 -2.81 1.06 -14.13
CA VAL A 103 -2.56 2.47 -14.43
C VAL A 103 -3.05 2.77 -15.83
N ASN A 104 -4.06 3.63 -15.93
CA ASN A 104 -4.67 4.07 -17.17
C ASN A 104 -4.20 5.50 -17.48
N ASP A 105 -3.37 5.66 -18.51
CA ASP A 105 -3.05 6.98 -19.04
C ASP A 105 -4.16 7.44 -19.98
N ALA A 106 -5.07 8.24 -19.42
CA ALA A 106 -6.23 8.83 -20.08
C ALA A 106 -6.03 10.32 -20.40
N ARG A 107 -4.79 10.81 -20.46
CA ARG A 107 -4.48 12.21 -20.80
C ARG A 107 -4.73 12.53 -22.28
N THR A 108 -4.79 11.51 -23.13
CA THR A 108 -5.08 11.63 -24.57
C THR A 108 -6.21 10.68 -24.96
N GLU A 109 -6.78 10.85 -26.16
CA GLU A 109 -7.80 9.94 -26.69
C GLU A 109 -7.29 8.50 -26.88
N ASN A 110 -5.99 8.35 -27.15
CA ASN A 110 -5.31 7.06 -27.27
C ASN A 110 -4.93 6.53 -25.90
N ARG A 111 -5.94 6.11 -25.13
CA ARG A 111 -5.77 5.58 -23.78
C ARG A 111 -4.88 4.33 -23.81
N VAL A 112 -3.89 4.29 -22.92
CA VAL A 112 -3.03 3.12 -22.73
C VAL A 112 -3.11 2.67 -21.28
N THR A 113 -3.17 1.35 -21.09
CA THR A 113 -3.23 0.74 -19.76
C THR A 113 -2.09 -0.24 -19.59
N VAL A 114 -1.50 -0.20 -18.40
CA VAL A 114 -0.53 -1.18 -17.91
C VAL A 114 -0.99 -1.65 -16.54
N THR A 115 -1.00 -2.96 -16.32
CA THR A 115 -1.31 -3.54 -15.00
C THR A 115 -0.02 -3.95 -14.31
N LEU A 116 0.29 -3.35 -13.18
CA LEU A 116 1.46 -3.67 -12.36
C LEU A 116 1.13 -4.78 -11.37
N VAL A 117 2.13 -5.59 -11.00
CA VAL A 117 2.04 -6.56 -9.91
C VAL A 117 2.90 -6.08 -8.76
N ILE A 118 2.28 -5.75 -7.64
CA ILE A 118 2.97 -5.25 -6.45
C ILE A 118 2.87 -6.30 -5.35
N SER A 119 4.00 -6.68 -4.76
CA SER A 119 3.99 -7.61 -3.63
C SER A 119 3.50 -6.96 -2.35
N VAL A 120 2.63 -7.66 -1.64
CA VAL A 120 2.02 -7.17 -0.39
C VAL A 120 2.97 -7.15 0.81
N VAL A 121 4.10 -7.86 0.73
CA VAL A 121 5.03 -7.99 1.88
C VAL A 121 6.09 -6.89 1.92
N ASN A 122 6.34 -6.22 0.79
CA ASN A 122 7.39 -5.21 0.67
C ASN A 122 7.05 -4.06 -0.28
N LEU A 123 5.87 -4.04 -0.92
CA LEU A 123 5.49 -3.08 -1.96
C LEU A 123 6.45 -3.06 -3.16
N TYR A 124 7.14 -4.16 -3.46
CA TYR A 124 8.05 -4.24 -4.61
C TYR A 124 7.25 -4.49 -5.88
N LEU A 125 7.62 -3.80 -6.96
CA LEU A 125 7.15 -4.12 -8.30
C LEU A 125 7.77 -5.45 -8.74
N ILE A 126 6.94 -6.44 -9.02
CA ILE A 126 7.34 -7.79 -9.41
C ILE A 126 7.41 -7.93 -10.94
N GLY A 127 6.54 -7.19 -11.61
CA GLY A 127 6.41 -7.18 -13.05
C GLY A 127 5.20 -6.35 -13.47
N TYR A 128 4.90 -6.37 -14.77
CA TYR A 128 3.75 -5.68 -15.32
C TYR A 128 3.18 -6.43 -16.52
N LYS A 129 1.93 -6.15 -16.85
CA LYS A 129 1.25 -6.61 -18.05
C LYS A 129 0.94 -5.41 -18.95
N ALA A 130 1.28 -5.55 -20.21
CA ALA A 130 0.87 -4.65 -21.29
C ALA A 130 0.24 -5.49 -22.40
N ALA A 131 -0.98 -5.13 -22.82
CA ALA A 131 -1.77 -5.90 -23.77
C ALA A 131 -1.84 -7.39 -23.38
N SER A 132 -1.40 -8.31 -24.25
CA SER A 132 -1.41 -9.76 -24.03
C SER A 132 -0.12 -10.31 -23.41
N THR A 133 0.79 -9.45 -22.98
CA THR A 133 2.14 -9.87 -22.53
C THR A 133 2.41 -9.40 -21.10
N ALA A 134 2.90 -10.32 -20.27
CA ALA A 134 3.34 -10.08 -18.91
C ALA A 134 4.86 -10.17 -18.83
N TYR A 135 5.49 -9.12 -18.33
CA TYR A 135 6.94 -9.00 -18.16
C TYR A 135 7.26 -9.05 -16.68
N PHE A 136 8.13 -9.97 -16.27
CA PHE A 136 8.56 -10.11 -14.88
C PHE A 136 10.07 -9.93 -14.76
N PHE A 137 10.49 -9.32 -13.65
CA PHE A 137 11.91 -9.15 -13.35
C PHE A 137 12.62 -10.50 -13.24
N LYS A 138 13.90 -10.54 -13.64
CA LYS A 138 14.72 -11.77 -13.66
C LYS A 138 14.68 -12.54 -12.34
N GLY A 139 14.79 -11.82 -11.22
CA GLY A 139 14.81 -12.38 -9.86
C GLY A 139 13.45 -12.84 -9.35
N GLU A 140 12.36 -12.37 -9.98
CA GLU A 140 10.99 -12.69 -9.56
C GLU A 140 10.33 -13.76 -10.42
N TYR A 141 10.78 -13.92 -11.67
CA TYR A 141 10.15 -14.80 -12.65
C TYR A 141 9.95 -16.23 -12.15
N GLU A 142 10.94 -16.82 -11.47
CA GLU A 142 10.83 -18.19 -10.97
C GLU A 142 9.76 -18.34 -9.88
N ASN A 143 9.49 -17.29 -9.10
CA ASN A 143 8.45 -17.29 -8.06
C ASN A 143 7.03 -17.23 -8.65
N VAL A 144 6.89 -16.73 -9.88
CA VAL A 144 5.58 -16.43 -10.48
C VAL A 144 5.29 -17.22 -11.74
N LYS A 145 6.25 -17.94 -12.32
CA LYS A 145 6.10 -18.63 -13.62
C LYS A 145 4.96 -19.65 -13.63
N ASP A 146 4.75 -20.36 -12.52
CA ASP A 146 3.74 -21.41 -12.37
C ASP A 146 2.41 -20.89 -11.81
N ASN A 147 2.35 -19.62 -11.44
CA ASN A 147 1.14 -18.99 -10.93
C ASN A 147 0.21 -18.59 -12.09
N LYS A 148 -0.69 -19.51 -12.46
CA LYS A 148 -1.68 -19.33 -13.54
C LYS A 148 -2.77 -18.31 -13.22
N ASN A 149 -2.95 -17.95 -11.94
CA ASN A 149 -3.94 -16.95 -11.52
C ASN A 149 -3.41 -15.51 -11.68
N LEU A 150 -2.09 -15.34 -11.69
CA LEU A 150 -1.46 -14.04 -11.93
C LEU A 150 -1.29 -13.81 -13.43
N PHE A 151 -2.07 -12.89 -14.00
CA PHE A 151 -2.15 -12.63 -15.44
C PHE A 151 -2.46 -13.90 -16.26
N PRO A 152 -3.69 -14.43 -16.13
CA PRO A 152 -4.12 -15.57 -16.93
C PRO A 152 -4.12 -15.21 -18.43
N ASN A 153 -3.87 -16.21 -19.28
CA ASN A 153 -3.92 -16.09 -20.74
C ASN A 153 -2.99 -15.01 -21.34
N THR A 154 -1.82 -14.78 -20.72
CA THR A 154 -0.79 -13.87 -21.25
C THR A 154 0.48 -14.61 -21.66
N GLN A 155 1.17 -14.10 -22.68
CA GLN A 155 2.57 -14.47 -22.93
C GLN A 155 3.42 -13.96 -21.76
N ARG A 156 4.19 -14.84 -21.11
CA ARG A 156 5.07 -14.47 -19.99
C ARG A 156 6.50 -14.30 -20.49
N ILE A 157 7.12 -13.16 -20.19
CA ILE A 157 8.49 -12.84 -20.58
C ILE A 157 9.31 -12.57 -19.32
N LYS A 158 10.44 -13.27 -19.21
CA LYS A 158 11.47 -13.00 -18.21
C LYS A 158 12.36 -11.86 -18.70
N LEU A 159 12.35 -10.74 -18.00
CA LEU A 159 13.30 -9.66 -18.24
C LEU A 159 14.72 -10.13 -17.90
N ASN A 160 15.72 -9.60 -18.60
CA ASN A 160 17.13 -9.96 -18.38
C ASN A 160 17.80 -9.19 -17.23
N PHE A 161 17.06 -8.34 -16.52
CA PHE A 161 17.46 -7.59 -15.33
C PHE A 161 16.45 -7.80 -14.19
N ASP A 162 16.90 -7.60 -12.95
CA ASP A 162 16.02 -7.57 -11.78
C ASP A 162 15.47 -6.16 -11.51
N GLY A 163 14.61 -6.03 -10.49
CA GLY A 163 13.95 -4.78 -10.12
C GLY A 163 14.76 -3.86 -9.20
N SER A 164 16.03 -4.17 -8.90
CA SER A 164 16.86 -3.30 -8.08
C SER A 164 17.25 -2.03 -8.84
N TYR A 165 17.41 -0.92 -8.12
CA TYR A 165 17.87 0.34 -8.73
C TYR A 165 19.20 0.19 -9.45
N THR A 166 20.14 -0.60 -8.92
CA THR A 166 21.41 -0.91 -9.57
C THR A 166 21.21 -1.58 -10.94
N ALA A 167 20.34 -2.59 -11.03
CA ALA A 167 20.07 -3.27 -12.30
C ALA A 167 19.30 -2.38 -13.30
N LEU A 168 18.52 -1.42 -12.80
CA LEU A 168 17.79 -0.43 -13.59
C LEU A 168 18.69 0.74 -14.06
N GLY A 169 19.88 0.91 -13.48
CA GLY A 169 20.89 1.90 -13.88
C GLY A 169 21.11 3.07 -12.92
N ASP A 170 20.49 3.03 -11.73
CA ASP A 170 20.64 3.97 -10.60
C ASP A 170 20.62 5.47 -10.96
N SER A 171 19.80 5.85 -11.94
CA SER A 171 19.65 7.22 -12.42
C SER A 171 18.54 7.99 -11.71
N ARG A 172 18.12 7.56 -10.51
CA ARG A 172 17.00 8.14 -9.76
C ARG A 172 17.12 9.65 -9.56
N SER A 173 18.31 10.14 -9.22
CA SER A 173 18.58 11.57 -9.01
C SER A 173 18.39 12.43 -10.26
N ASP A 174 18.43 11.82 -11.45
CA ASP A 174 18.32 12.53 -12.73
C ASP A 174 17.02 12.28 -13.47
N LEU A 175 16.26 11.26 -13.05
CA LEU A 175 15.00 10.92 -13.69
C LEU A 175 13.85 11.78 -13.15
N PRO A 176 13.05 12.40 -14.03
CA PRO A 176 11.85 13.10 -13.62
C PRO A 176 10.79 12.10 -13.10
N ILE A 177 10.29 12.34 -11.90
CA ILE A 177 9.16 11.64 -11.27
C ILE A 177 7.91 12.54 -11.23
N GLY A 178 6.76 11.99 -10.84
CA GLY A 178 5.49 12.71 -10.78
C GLY A 178 4.47 12.23 -11.80
N ILE A 179 3.24 12.74 -11.73
CA ILE A 179 2.11 12.21 -12.51
C ILE A 179 2.31 12.35 -14.04
N PRO A 180 2.82 13.48 -14.57
CA PRO A 180 3.10 13.58 -16.00
C PRO A 180 4.19 12.58 -16.46
N ALA A 181 5.25 12.40 -15.66
CA ALA A 181 6.30 11.43 -15.93
C ALA A 181 5.79 9.99 -15.88
N LEU A 182 4.92 9.67 -14.91
CA LEU A 182 4.28 8.37 -14.81
C LEU A 182 3.47 8.04 -16.06
N GLY A 183 2.64 8.95 -16.57
CA GLY A 183 1.90 8.69 -17.80
C GLY A 183 2.84 8.39 -19.00
N ASN A 184 3.94 9.13 -19.12
CA ASN A 184 4.94 8.87 -20.17
C ASN A 184 5.63 7.51 -19.97
N ALA A 185 5.85 7.10 -18.72
CA ALA A 185 6.38 5.78 -18.39
C ALA A 185 5.39 4.68 -18.78
N ILE A 186 4.10 4.82 -18.46
CA ILE A 186 3.05 3.87 -18.86
C ILE A 186 2.98 3.71 -20.37
N ALA A 187 3.00 4.81 -21.14
CA ALA A 187 3.03 4.75 -22.59
C ALA A 187 4.24 4.00 -23.15
N LYS A 188 5.43 4.18 -22.55
CA LYS A 188 6.64 3.44 -22.95
C LYS A 188 6.58 1.96 -22.57
N LEU A 189 6.09 1.63 -21.37
CA LEU A 189 5.90 0.24 -20.93
C LEU A 189 4.91 -0.50 -21.82
N HIS A 190 3.83 0.18 -22.24
CA HIS A 190 2.82 -0.36 -23.13
C HIS A 190 3.40 -0.76 -24.50
N ARG A 191 4.37 0.00 -25.01
CA ARG A 191 5.04 -0.19 -26.31
C ARG A 191 6.27 -1.10 -26.24
N TYR A 192 6.54 -1.72 -25.10
CA TYR A 192 7.73 -2.54 -24.96
C TYR A 192 7.68 -3.78 -25.87
N GLY A 193 8.75 -4.01 -26.63
CA GLY A 193 8.81 -4.99 -27.71
C GLY A 193 8.92 -4.34 -29.09
N GLU A 194 8.55 -3.06 -29.21
CA GLU A 194 8.89 -2.25 -30.38
C GLU A 194 10.40 -1.98 -30.45
N LYS A 195 10.94 -1.88 -31.67
CA LYS A 195 12.37 -1.66 -31.91
C LYS A 195 12.83 -0.35 -31.26
N GLY A 196 13.88 -0.42 -30.44
CA GLY A 196 14.52 0.74 -29.82
C GLY A 196 13.85 1.23 -28.52
N VAL A 197 12.79 0.58 -28.03
CA VAL A 197 12.15 0.96 -26.77
C VAL A 197 12.93 0.38 -25.57
N SER A 198 13.48 1.26 -24.74
CA SER A 198 14.06 0.91 -23.43
C SER A 198 13.09 1.28 -22.30
N ILE A 199 12.90 0.36 -21.36
CA ILE A 199 11.91 0.49 -20.27
C ILE A 199 12.52 0.73 -18.89
N LYS A 200 13.84 0.56 -18.70
CA LYS A 200 14.46 0.70 -17.38
C LYS A 200 14.17 2.07 -16.71
N PRO A 201 14.30 3.21 -17.41
CA PRO A 201 13.92 4.51 -16.83
C PRO A 201 12.44 4.60 -16.48
N SER A 202 11.56 4.03 -17.31
CA SER A 202 10.11 4.01 -17.06
C SER A 202 9.74 3.17 -15.84
N LEU A 203 10.45 2.06 -15.61
CA LEU A 203 10.28 1.23 -14.42
C LEU A 203 10.72 1.97 -13.15
N ILE A 204 11.81 2.75 -13.20
CA ILE A 204 12.21 3.61 -12.07
C ILE A 204 11.09 4.59 -11.76
N VAL A 205 10.59 5.34 -12.76
CA VAL A 205 9.50 6.31 -12.55
C VAL A 205 8.26 5.66 -11.92
N VAL A 206 7.89 4.45 -12.36
CA VAL A 206 6.77 3.68 -11.76
C VAL A 206 7.06 3.31 -10.31
N ILE A 207 8.26 2.82 -10.00
CA ILE A 207 8.65 2.44 -8.63
C ILE A 207 8.61 3.68 -7.73
N GLU A 208 9.19 4.80 -8.14
CA GLU A 208 9.20 6.05 -7.38
C GLU A 208 7.78 6.58 -7.11
N THR A 209 6.96 6.65 -8.17
CA THR A 209 5.63 7.30 -8.13
C THR A 209 4.55 6.39 -7.50
N ILE A 210 4.80 5.09 -7.34
CA ILE A 210 3.80 4.17 -6.78
C ILE A 210 4.34 3.47 -5.53
N SER A 211 5.42 2.70 -5.67
CA SER A 211 5.96 1.91 -4.56
C SER A 211 6.59 2.80 -3.48
N GLU A 212 7.48 3.73 -3.85
CA GLU A 212 8.14 4.59 -2.87
C GLU A 212 7.18 5.64 -2.29
N ALA A 213 6.34 6.24 -3.12
CA ALA A 213 5.26 7.11 -2.63
C ALA A 213 4.26 6.39 -1.71
N ALA A 214 3.99 5.09 -1.91
CA ALA A 214 3.18 4.31 -0.98
C ALA A 214 3.90 4.05 0.34
N ARG A 215 5.24 3.87 0.34
CA ARG A 215 6.06 3.66 1.55
C ARG A 215 6.27 4.95 2.35
N PHE A 216 6.41 6.09 1.68
CA PHE A 216 6.80 7.36 2.28
C PHE A 216 5.81 8.47 1.95
N ARG A 217 5.22 9.09 2.98
CA ARG A 217 4.43 10.32 2.75
C ARG A 217 5.32 11.44 2.25
N ARG A 218 6.61 11.47 2.61
CA ARG A 218 7.55 12.46 2.07
C ARG A 218 7.54 12.51 0.54
N ILE A 219 7.62 11.36 -0.12
CA ILE A 219 7.67 11.25 -1.58
C ILE A 219 6.29 11.56 -2.18
N GLN A 220 5.22 11.09 -1.53
CA GLN A 220 3.86 11.52 -1.88
C GLN A 220 3.72 13.04 -1.84
N ASP A 221 4.16 13.69 -0.76
CA ASP A 221 4.03 15.12 -0.54
C ASP A 221 4.87 15.92 -1.55
N GLU A 222 6.08 15.43 -1.87
CA GLU A 222 6.92 16.01 -2.92
C GLU A 222 6.22 15.99 -4.29
N ILE A 223 5.62 14.85 -4.67
CA ILE A 223 4.87 14.71 -5.93
C ILE A 223 3.59 15.53 -5.92
N THR A 224 2.86 15.57 -4.80
CA THR A 224 1.58 16.30 -4.71
C THR A 224 1.75 17.81 -4.63
N GLY A 225 2.86 18.30 -4.06
CA GLY A 225 3.23 19.71 -4.07
C GLY A 225 3.44 20.24 -5.48
N GLU A 226 3.86 19.37 -6.40
CA GLU A 226 4.14 19.69 -7.81
C GLU A 226 3.33 18.81 -8.77
N ILE A 227 2.05 18.54 -8.44
CA ILE A 227 1.25 17.47 -9.08
C ILE A 227 1.12 17.59 -10.61
N THR A 228 1.20 18.81 -11.15
CA THR A 228 1.14 19.08 -12.60
C THR A 228 2.50 19.06 -13.29
N GLN A 229 3.59 18.96 -12.54
CA GLN A 229 4.96 18.99 -13.05
C GLN A 229 5.62 17.61 -12.91
N SER A 230 6.72 17.44 -13.65
CA SER A 230 7.66 16.37 -13.36
C SER A 230 8.87 16.95 -12.65
N ILE A 231 9.26 16.34 -11.54
CA ILE A 231 10.31 16.85 -10.66
C ILE A 231 11.44 15.84 -10.50
N LYS A 232 12.63 16.29 -10.13
CA LYS A 232 13.69 15.36 -9.68
C LYS A 232 13.48 15.04 -8.19
N PRO A 233 13.63 13.78 -7.76
CA PRO A 233 13.53 13.44 -6.35
C PRO A 233 14.56 14.20 -5.51
N SER A 234 14.14 14.71 -4.37
CA SER A 234 15.06 15.32 -3.41
C SER A 234 16.07 14.31 -2.86
N LEU A 235 17.28 14.76 -2.52
CA LEU A 235 18.30 13.91 -1.91
C LEU A 235 17.82 13.26 -0.61
N LEU A 236 16.92 13.93 0.12
CA LEU A 236 16.32 13.40 1.33
C LEU A 236 15.35 12.26 1.02
N SER A 237 14.52 12.37 -0.03
CA SER A 237 13.65 11.28 -0.49
C SER A 237 14.46 10.05 -0.89
N ILE A 238 15.52 10.22 -1.69
CA ILE A 238 16.43 9.13 -2.07
C ILE A 238 17.09 8.49 -0.83
N ALA A 239 17.50 9.30 0.15
CA ALA A 239 18.07 8.78 1.38
C ALA A 239 17.05 7.96 2.20
N TYR A 240 15.77 8.37 2.22
CA TYR A 240 14.71 7.59 2.83
C TYR A 240 14.48 6.25 2.12
N GLU A 241 14.39 6.24 0.78
CA GLU A 241 14.25 5.01 -0.03
C GLU A 241 15.34 3.99 0.34
N ASN A 242 16.61 4.42 0.33
CA ASN A 242 17.77 3.59 0.63
C ASN A 242 17.74 3.02 2.07
N ASN A 243 17.05 3.70 3.00
CA ASN A 243 17.01 3.36 4.41
C ASN A 243 15.65 2.81 4.88
N TRP A 244 14.68 2.55 3.99
CA TRP A 244 13.34 2.10 4.40
C TRP A 244 13.38 0.86 5.30
N GLY A 245 14.21 -0.12 4.94
CA GLY A 245 14.38 -1.36 5.70
C GLY A 245 15.00 -1.14 7.09
N ASP A 246 16.01 -0.28 7.17
CA ASP A 246 16.72 0.01 8.42
C ASP A 246 15.87 0.86 9.35
N LEU A 247 15.19 1.88 8.82
CA LEU A 247 14.20 2.67 9.56
C LEU A 247 13.06 1.77 10.07
N SER A 248 12.51 0.90 9.22
CA SER A 248 11.48 -0.06 9.63
C SER A 248 11.96 -0.95 10.79
N THR A 249 13.23 -1.36 10.76
CA THR A 249 13.86 -2.17 11.81
C THR A 249 14.01 -1.38 13.10
N GLN A 250 14.59 -0.19 13.03
CA GLN A 250 14.84 0.63 14.22
C GLN A 250 13.56 1.13 14.86
N ILE A 251 12.51 1.45 14.08
CA ILE A 251 11.19 1.81 14.61
C ILE A 251 10.56 0.63 15.34
N GLN A 252 10.57 -0.57 14.76
CA GLN A 252 9.97 -1.76 15.39
C GLN A 252 10.74 -2.25 16.63
N LYS A 253 12.03 -1.92 16.74
CA LYS A 253 12.88 -2.29 17.88
C LYS A 253 13.08 -1.16 18.89
N ALA A 254 12.52 0.02 18.64
CA ALA A 254 12.75 1.15 19.51
C ALA A 254 12.32 0.84 20.95
N ASP A 255 12.94 1.53 21.91
CA ASP A 255 12.58 1.38 23.30
C ASP A 255 11.14 1.90 23.55
N PRO A 256 10.24 1.13 24.18
CA PRO A 256 8.83 1.50 24.31
C PRO A 256 8.60 2.76 25.13
N LYS A 257 9.50 3.11 26.06
CA LYS A 257 9.34 4.28 26.93
C LYS A 257 9.94 5.54 26.33
N THR A 258 11.17 5.43 25.83
CA THR A 258 11.96 6.57 25.33
C THR A 258 11.82 6.77 23.83
N LYS A 259 11.27 5.78 23.11
CA LYS A 259 11.14 5.77 21.65
C LYS A 259 12.48 5.86 20.91
N LYS A 260 13.60 5.63 21.61
CA LYS A 260 14.95 5.68 21.06
C LYS A 260 15.26 4.41 20.28
N PHE A 261 16.00 4.57 19.18
CA PHE A 261 16.51 3.49 18.37
C PHE A 261 17.67 2.77 19.07
N GLU A 262 17.85 1.48 18.78
CA GLU A 262 19.04 0.73 19.20
C GLU A 262 20.30 1.27 18.51
N LYS A 263 20.15 1.68 17.25
CA LYS A 263 21.20 2.28 16.43
C LYS A 263 20.62 3.48 15.66
N ALA A 264 21.32 4.62 15.74
CA ALA A 264 20.97 5.77 14.92
C ALA A 264 21.14 5.46 13.42
N ILE A 265 20.24 5.99 12.60
CA ILE A 265 20.30 5.90 11.14
C ILE A 265 20.75 7.24 10.61
N GLU A 266 21.83 7.23 9.83
CA GLU A 266 22.33 8.39 9.11
C GLU A 266 21.83 8.33 7.68
N LEU A 267 21.09 9.36 7.28
CA LEU A 267 20.63 9.56 5.92
C LEU A 267 21.71 10.32 5.17
N TYR A 268 22.19 9.75 4.07
CA TYR A 268 23.25 10.34 3.25
C TYR A 268 22.69 10.90 1.94
N GLY A 269 23.15 12.09 1.56
CA GLY A 269 22.93 12.71 0.25
C GLY A 269 24.27 13.24 -0.29
N ASN A 270 24.62 12.87 -1.53
CA ASN A 270 25.88 13.26 -2.18
C ASN A 270 27.13 13.03 -1.30
N GLY A 271 27.18 11.90 -0.59
CA GLY A 271 28.31 11.53 0.29
C GLY A 271 28.35 12.26 1.64
N THR A 272 27.36 13.09 1.96
CA THR A 272 27.28 13.82 3.23
C THR A 272 26.06 13.39 4.04
N ILE A 273 26.17 13.42 5.38
CA ILE A 273 25.03 13.17 6.26
C ILE A 273 24.10 14.38 6.18
N ILE A 274 22.86 14.15 5.75
CA ILE A 274 21.82 15.18 5.66
C ILE A 274 20.86 15.16 6.84
N LYS A 275 20.70 14.00 7.50
CA LYS A 275 19.85 13.84 8.69
C LYS A 275 20.28 12.61 9.48
N THR A 276 20.34 12.72 10.80
CA THR A 276 20.50 11.57 11.70
C THR A 276 19.20 11.34 12.47
N ILE A 277 18.71 10.10 12.46
CA ILE A 277 17.47 9.68 13.11
C ILE A 277 17.82 8.65 14.17
N ASN A 278 17.55 8.97 15.44
CA ASN A 278 17.80 8.09 16.59
C ASN A 278 16.56 7.87 17.46
N ASN A 279 15.40 8.39 17.02
CA ASN A 279 14.14 8.28 17.74
C ASN A 279 12.95 8.20 16.76
N VAL A 280 11.91 7.46 17.15
CA VAL A 280 10.67 7.33 16.35
C VAL A 280 10.06 8.69 16.04
N GLY A 281 10.06 9.64 16.99
CA GLY A 281 9.48 10.97 16.79
C GLY A 281 10.17 11.80 15.70
N GLN A 282 11.44 11.54 15.39
CA GLN A 282 12.18 12.24 14.33
C GLN A 282 11.86 11.75 12.92
N VAL A 283 11.25 10.56 12.81
CA VAL A 283 10.70 10.03 11.56
C VAL A 283 9.44 10.84 11.19
N GLY A 284 8.64 11.22 12.19
CA GLY A 284 7.42 12.01 11.99
C GLY A 284 6.46 11.33 11.02
N ASN A 285 5.88 12.12 10.12
CA ASN A 285 4.97 11.61 9.10
C ASN A 285 5.68 11.16 7.81
N ASP A 286 7.01 11.18 7.76
CA ASP A 286 7.76 10.95 6.52
C ASP A 286 7.57 9.53 5.98
N ILE A 287 7.35 8.55 6.87
CA ILE A 287 7.03 7.16 6.55
C ILE A 287 5.52 6.92 6.64
N ALA A 288 4.95 6.29 5.62
CA ALA A 288 3.54 5.94 5.57
C ALA A 288 3.26 4.49 6.02
N ILE A 289 4.17 3.55 5.73
CA ILE A 289 4.03 2.14 6.09
C ILE A 289 5.39 1.47 6.26
N LEU A 290 5.50 0.60 7.27
CA LEU A 290 6.73 -0.11 7.62
C LEU A 290 6.82 -1.47 6.94
N ASN A 291 8.04 -1.84 6.55
CA ASN A 291 8.35 -3.22 6.21
C ASN A 291 8.27 -4.08 7.48
N TYR A 292 7.63 -5.26 7.42
CA TYR A 292 7.63 -6.16 8.57
C TYR A 292 9.05 -6.61 8.93
N LYS A 293 9.40 -6.51 10.22
CA LYS A 293 10.67 -7.01 10.74
C LYS A 293 10.38 -7.95 11.91
N LYS A 294 10.99 -9.12 11.88
CA LYS A 294 10.86 -10.11 12.96
C LYS A 294 11.45 -9.51 14.25
N GLY A 295 10.59 -9.19 15.21
CA GLY A 295 10.96 -8.51 16.46
C GLY A 295 9.76 -8.31 17.40
N LYS A 296 10.01 -7.78 18.61
CA LYS A 296 8.95 -7.42 19.57
C LYS A 296 8.15 -6.26 18.99
N LEU A 297 6.93 -6.53 18.48
CA LEU A 297 6.01 -5.46 18.11
C LEU A 297 5.63 -4.69 19.37
N ASN A 298 6.05 -3.43 19.48
CA ASN A 298 5.57 -2.53 20.54
C ASN A 298 4.15 -2.10 20.20
N ARG A 299 3.20 -2.83 20.78
CA ARG A 299 1.78 -2.48 20.74
C ARG A 299 1.52 -1.49 21.86
N GLU A 300 1.42 -0.20 21.54
CA GLU A 300 0.70 0.71 22.42
C GLU A 300 -0.77 0.24 22.39
N SER A 301 -1.22 -0.38 23.48
CA SER A 301 -2.64 -0.70 23.66
C SER A 301 -3.40 0.62 23.65
N ILE A 302 -4.31 0.80 22.69
CA ILE A 302 -5.36 1.82 22.80
C ILE A 302 -6.04 1.56 24.15
N PRO A 303 -6.11 2.54 25.07
CA PRO A 303 -6.90 2.37 26.27
C PRO A 303 -8.33 2.12 25.81
N MET A 304 -8.76 0.87 25.96
CA MET A 304 -10.17 0.53 25.93
C MET A 304 -10.76 1.37 27.07
N LEU A 305 -11.59 2.37 26.74
CA LEU A 305 -12.39 3.06 27.74
C LEU A 305 -13.16 1.96 28.48
N ALA A 306 -12.69 1.62 29.67
CA ALA A 306 -13.46 0.81 30.59
C ALA A 306 -14.74 1.60 30.82
N GLY A 307 -15.86 1.07 30.33
CA GLY A 307 -17.16 1.58 30.71
C GLY A 307 -17.24 1.44 32.22
N ASP A 308 -17.27 2.58 32.91
CA ASP A 308 -17.67 2.65 34.32
C ASP A 308 -19.07 2.04 34.41
N HIS A 309 -19.15 0.81 34.89
CA HIS A 309 -20.36 0.27 35.48
C HIS A 309 -20.56 0.96 36.82
N HIS A 310 -21.17 2.15 36.78
CA HIS A 310 -21.89 2.66 37.93
C HIS A 310 -23.17 1.81 38.08
N GLU A 311 -23.14 0.88 39.05
CA GLU A 311 -24.36 0.35 39.64
C GLU A 311 -25.04 1.50 40.40
N GLU A 312 -26.13 2.01 39.86
CA GLU A 312 -27.07 2.83 40.64
C GLU A 312 -28.10 1.90 41.31
N GLU A 313 -27.91 1.68 42.60
CA GLU A 313 -28.94 1.21 43.52
C GLU A 313 -30.09 2.23 43.57
N TRP A 314 -31.24 1.90 42.99
CA TRP A 314 -32.50 2.58 43.30
C TRP A 314 -33.37 1.69 44.20
N LEU A 315 -33.42 2.10 45.47
CA LEU A 315 -34.39 1.71 46.49
C LEU A 315 -35.83 1.92 46.00
N PHE A 316 -36.65 0.89 46.06
CA PHE A 316 -38.10 1.05 46.24
C PHE A 316 -38.55 0.31 47.50
N ALA A 317 -38.81 1.09 48.53
CA ALA A 317 -39.70 0.74 49.63
C ALA A 317 -40.67 1.93 49.81
N ILE A 318 -41.91 1.74 49.35
CA ILE A 318 -43.22 1.92 50.01
C ILE A 318 -44.29 1.57 48.95
#